data_AF-A0A924W8D1-F1
#
_entry.id   AF-A0A924W8D1-F1
#
_cell.length_a   1.000
_cell.length_b   1.000
_cell.length_c   1.000
_cell.angle_alpha   90.00
_cell.angle_beta   90.00
_cell.angle_gamma   90.00
#
_symmetry.space_group_name_H-M   'P 1'
#
loop_
_entity.id
_entity.type
_entity.pdbx_description
1 polymer ?
#
loop_
_entity_poly.entity_id
_entity_poly.type
_entity_poly.pdbx_seq_one_letter_code
_entity_poly.pdbx_strand_id
1 'polypeptide(L)'
;MPESAPLVIAVSPYHLVTQEVPALCALLLADRVTTLMPEPALGTSREDIAGAMKRSPRFLRFMERIRWSVPLWNDGVIEAGDDVQSVAECLGGTYHEITSGDAVGPLRPMIAKAAAANADEFLDHLCGDLLKGGPDPAFCVPVNACIDSFAVRNDLTVARAVPSSIAQKTESLMLRRCFAFVMPILKQASGHRILSTRRALLPELSRLRVILAAAISAWRVQETLRLEPTMANALDDAAKALTARFEQLKSDVASGDDDEGRRIIDAYVSVTVMTAPPDAVLRSSTHAAKSAAKRAPVGAGASRSTAPITGSPPKAPTDASVAPLTVMVIKMLNVRPEL
;
A
#
# COMPACT_ATOMS: atom_id res chain seq x y z
N MET A 1 3.84 -29.56 11.34
CA MET A 1 4.59 -28.28 11.38
C MET A 1 3.65 -27.25 11.95
N PRO A 2 4.07 -26.35 12.85
CA PRO A 2 3.22 -25.28 13.32
C PRO A 2 2.70 -24.51 12.10
N GLU A 3 1.41 -24.24 12.07
CA GLU A 3 0.77 -23.47 11.01
C GLU A 3 1.43 -22.08 11.02
N SER A 4 2.20 -21.76 9.97
CA SER A 4 2.84 -20.45 9.87
C SER A 4 1.74 -19.40 9.79
N ALA A 5 1.91 -18.30 10.51
CA ALA A 5 0.97 -17.18 10.42
C ALA A 5 0.82 -16.74 8.94
N PRO A 6 -0.42 -16.45 8.49
CA PRO A 6 -0.67 -16.06 7.11
C PRO A 6 0.04 -14.74 6.80
N LEU A 7 0.63 -14.63 5.60
CA LEU A 7 1.20 -13.38 5.13
C LEU A 7 0.08 -12.47 4.66
N VAL A 8 -0.30 -11.50 5.49
CA VAL A 8 -1.30 -10.49 5.17
C VAL A 8 -0.63 -9.17 4.81
N ILE A 9 -0.98 -8.62 3.64
CA ILE A 9 -0.41 -7.38 3.14
C ILE A 9 -1.49 -6.31 3.01
N ALA A 10 -1.33 -5.20 3.74
CA ALA A 10 -2.16 -4.02 3.58
C ALA A 10 -1.72 -3.22 2.33
N VAL A 11 -2.66 -2.90 1.46
CA VAL A 11 -2.43 -2.18 0.21
C VAL A 11 -3.20 -0.87 0.20
N SER A 12 -2.53 0.21 -0.20
CA SER A 12 -3.20 1.50 -0.42
C SER A 12 -4.26 1.37 -1.52
N PRO A 13 -5.51 1.83 -1.30
CA PRO A 13 -6.57 1.70 -2.30
C PRO A 13 -6.25 2.46 -3.58
N TYR A 14 -5.41 3.50 -3.51
CA TYR A 14 -4.86 4.18 -4.68
C TYR A 14 -4.16 3.20 -5.63
N HIS A 15 -3.27 2.35 -5.10
CA HIS A 15 -2.55 1.36 -5.90
C HIS A 15 -3.48 0.30 -6.51
N LEU A 16 -4.56 -0.07 -5.81
CA LEU A 16 -5.54 -1.03 -6.31
C LEU A 16 -6.36 -0.42 -7.46
N VAL A 17 -6.85 0.81 -7.30
CA VAL A 17 -7.65 1.52 -8.31
C VAL A 17 -6.84 1.79 -9.59
N THR A 18 -5.55 2.09 -9.46
CA THR A 18 -4.65 2.35 -10.60
C THR A 18 -3.95 1.11 -11.13
N GLN A 19 -4.17 -0.08 -10.53
CA GLN A 19 -3.48 -1.34 -10.86
C GLN A 19 -1.95 -1.18 -10.85
N GLU A 20 -1.44 -0.48 -9.84
CA GLU A 20 -0.01 -0.26 -9.71
C GLU A 20 0.74 -1.49 -9.21
N VAL A 21 2.04 -1.49 -9.49
CA VAL A 21 2.98 -2.57 -9.17
C VAL A 21 2.87 -3.06 -7.72
N PRO A 22 2.75 -2.21 -6.68
CA PRO A 22 2.62 -2.68 -5.30
C PRO A 22 1.36 -3.52 -5.07
N ALA A 23 0.23 -3.13 -5.65
CA ALA A 23 -1.02 -3.88 -5.54
C ALA A 23 -0.91 -5.22 -6.27
N LEU A 24 -0.45 -5.23 -7.52
CA LEU A 24 -0.33 -6.46 -8.31
C LEU A 24 0.65 -7.47 -7.70
N CYS A 25 1.77 -6.98 -7.16
CA CYS A 25 2.72 -7.82 -6.43
C CYS A 25 2.09 -8.38 -5.14
N ALA A 26 1.43 -7.56 -4.33
CA ALA A 26 0.76 -8.00 -3.11
C ALA A 26 -0.34 -9.04 -3.40
N LEU A 27 -1.16 -8.80 -4.43
CA LEU A 27 -2.23 -9.72 -4.84
C LEU A 27 -1.72 -11.07 -5.32
N LEU A 28 -0.52 -11.14 -5.90
CA LEU A 28 0.11 -12.41 -6.26
C LEU A 28 0.77 -13.07 -5.04
N LEU A 29 1.48 -12.28 -4.23
CA LEU A 29 2.35 -12.76 -3.16
C LEU A 29 1.62 -13.12 -1.87
N ALA A 30 0.64 -12.34 -1.41
CA ALA A 30 0.08 -12.48 -0.07
C ALA A 30 -0.88 -13.68 0.05
N ASP A 31 -1.09 -14.20 1.26
CA ASP A 31 -2.23 -15.07 1.52
C ASP A 31 -3.53 -14.26 1.41
N ARG A 32 -3.56 -13.09 2.06
CA ARG A 32 -4.65 -12.11 2.01
C ARG A 32 -4.12 -10.68 1.83
N VAL A 33 -4.91 -9.85 1.18
CA VAL A 33 -4.65 -8.43 0.98
C VAL A 33 -5.74 -7.63 1.65
N THR A 34 -5.38 -6.74 2.55
CA THR A 34 -6.33 -5.84 3.21
C THR A 34 -6.24 -4.45 2.59
N THR A 35 -7.36 -3.80 2.35
CA THR A 35 -7.37 -2.43 1.82
C THR A 35 -8.56 -1.63 2.34
N LEU A 36 -8.49 -0.32 2.22
CA LEU A 36 -9.62 0.55 2.53
C LEU A 36 -10.62 0.52 1.37
N MET A 37 -11.84 0.09 1.65
CA MET A 37 -12.98 0.24 0.74
C MET A 37 -13.81 1.46 1.17
N PRO A 38 -14.06 2.46 0.31
CA PRO A 38 -15.02 3.51 0.62
C PRO A 38 -16.42 2.93 0.81
N GLU A 39 -17.05 3.25 1.93
CA GLU A 39 -18.36 2.72 2.30
C GLU A 39 -19.37 3.86 2.54
N PRO A 40 -20.65 3.68 2.14
CA PRO A 40 -21.71 4.62 2.52
C PRO A 40 -21.94 4.64 4.02
N ALA A 41 -22.19 5.84 4.59
CA ALA A 41 -22.44 5.98 6.03
C ALA A 41 -23.71 5.26 6.52
N LEU A 42 -24.68 4.99 5.64
CA LEU A 42 -25.90 4.25 5.98
C LEU A 42 -25.67 2.75 6.15
N GLY A 43 -24.61 2.21 5.54
CA GLY A 43 -24.28 0.78 5.60
C GLY A 43 -23.84 0.20 4.25
N THR A 44 -23.58 -1.10 4.27
CA THR A 44 -23.10 -1.90 3.13
C THR A 44 -24.19 -2.80 2.55
N SER A 45 -25.45 -2.62 2.93
CA SER A 45 -26.55 -3.36 2.33
C SER A 45 -26.69 -3.01 0.84
N ARG A 46 -27.30 -3.91 0.07
CA ARG A 46 -27.54 -3.66 -1.37
C ARG A 46 -28.36 -2.38 -1.61
N GLU A 47 -29.30 -2.08 -0.72
CA GLU A 47 -30.13 -0.87 -0.80
C GLU A 47 -29.31 0.38 -0.49
N ASP A 48 -28.48 0.35 0.55
CA ASP A 48 -27.60 1.46 0.93
C ASP A 48 -26.60 1.80 -0.16
N ILE A 49 -25.96 0.77 -0.73
CA ILE A 49 -25.02 0.91 -1.84
C ILE A 49 -25.73 1.50 -3.06
N ALA A 50 -26.91 0.99 -3.43
CA ALA A 50 -27.68 1.52 -4.54
C ALA A 50 -28.13 2.97 -4.30
N GLY A 51 -28.49 3.32 -3.07
CA GLY A 51 -28.80 4.69 -2.67
C GLY A 51 -27.59 5.62 -2.80
N ALA A 52 -26.43 5.19 -2.31
CA ALA A 52 -25.18 5.95 -2.40
C ALA A 52 -24.73 6.16 -3.85
N MET A 53 -24.83 5.14 -4.71
CA MET A 53 -24.52 5.27 -6.14
C MET A 53 -25.37 6.32 -6.86
N LYS A 54 -26.62 6.54 -6.41
CA LYS A 54 -27.49 7.60 -6.96
C LYS A 54 -27.09 8.99 -6.49
N ARG A 55 -26.56 9.13 -5.27
CA ARG A 55 -26.21 10.42 -4.65
C ARG A 55 -24.75 10.84 -4.93
N SER A 56 -23.86 9.89 -5.18
CA SER A 56 -22.41 10.11 -5.35
C SER A 56 -21.92 9.53 -6.69
N PRO A 57 -21.95 10.31 -7.79
CA PRO A 57 -21.53 9.85 -9.12
C PRO A 57 -20.08 9.34 -9.19
N ARG A 58 -19.18 9.84 -8.33
CA ARG A 58 -17.80 9.36 -8.27
C ARG A 58 -17.69 8.01 -7.55
N PHE A 59 -18.60 7.71 -6.62
CA PHE A 59 -18.67 6.40 -5.99
C PHE A 59 -19.07 5.32 -7.00
N LEU A 60 -20.09 5.57 -7.84
CA LEU A 60 -20.44 4.67 -8.95
C LEU A 60 -19.23 4.40 -9.88
N ARG A 61 -18.56 5.47 -10.33
CA ARG A 61 -17.36 5.32 -11.19
C ARG A 61 -16.22 4.58 -10.50
N PHE A 62 -16.06 4.77 -9.20
CA PHE A 62 -15.08 4.02 -8.40
C PHE A 62 -15.43 2.53 -8.40
N MET A 63 -16.69 2.15 -8.12
CA MET A 63 -17.15 0.76 -8.14
C MET A 63 -16.94 0.11 -9.52
N GLU A 64 -17.23 0.83 -10.60
CA GLU A 64 -16.93 0.39 -11.97
C GLU A 64 -15.42 0.20 -12.19
N ARG A 65 -14.61 1.14 -11.71
CA ARG A 65 -13.15 1.11 -11.88
C ARG A 65 -12.50 -0.06 -11.14
N ILE A 66 -12.98 -0.45 -9.97
CA ILE A 66 -12.42 -1.56 -9.19
C ILE A 66 -12.98 -2.93 -9.58
N ARG A 67 -13.93 -2.99 -10.52
CA ARG A 67 -14.61 -4.23 -10.93
C ARG A 67 -13.65 -5.34 -11.38
N TRP A 68 -12.51 -4.98 -11.96
CA TRP A 68 -11.46 -5.93 -12.35
C TRP A 68 -10.99 -6.83 -11.18
N SER A 69 -11.10 -6.33 -9.95
CA SER A 69 -10.66 -7.01 -8.73
C SER A 69 -11.73 -7.91 -8.09
N VAL A 70 -13.00 -7.84 -8.53
CA VAL A 70 -14.13 -8.62 -7.96
C VAL A 70 -13.85 -10.11 -7.79
N PRO A 71 -13.20 -10.81 -8.76
CA PRO A 71 -12.88 -12.22 -8.56
C PRO A 71 -12.01 -12.47 -7.32
N LEU A 72 -11.07 -11.56 -7.02
CA LEU A 72 -10.17 -11.66 -5.88
C LEU A 72 -10.89 -11.42 -4.55
N TRP A 73 -11.92 -10.56 -4.52
CA TRP A 73 -12.81 -10.42 -3.36
C TRP A 73 -13.62 -11.69 -3.12
N ASN A 74 -14.20 -12.27 -4.17
CA ASN A 74 -14.99 -13.49 -4.08
C ASN A 74 -14.17 -14.71 -3.63
N ASP A 75 -12.88 -14.77 -3.97
CA ASP A 75 -11.96 -15.85 -3.58
C ASP A 75 -11.34 -15.61 -2.18
N GLY A 76 -11.66 -14.48 -1.51
CA GLY A 76 -11.10 -14.14 -0.20
C GLY A 76 -9.63 -13.68 -0.23
N VAL A 77 -9.12 -13.32 -1.40
CA VAL A 77 -7.77 -12.76 -1.53
C VAL A 77 -7.74 -11.30 -1.11
N ILE A 78 -8.81 -10.53 -1.34
CA ILE A 78 -8.94 -9.14 -0.88
C ILE A 78 -10.03 -9.04 0.19
N GLU A 79 -9.73 -8.31 1.26
CA GLU A 79 -10.62 -8.01 2.38
C GLU A 79 -10.60 -6.52 2.71
N ALA A 80 -11.71 -6.01 3.26
CA ALA A 80 -11.86 -4.60 3.65
C ALA A 80 -11.48 -4.32 5.11
N GLY A 81 -11.05 -5.35 5.84
CA GLY A 81 -10.82 -5.33 7.28
C GLY A 81 -10.47 -6.72 7.80
N ASP A 82 -10.48 -6.85 9.12
CA ASP A 82 -10.51 -8.15 9.82
C ASP A 82 -11.94 -8.46 10.29
N ASP A 83 -12.12 -9.56 11.05
CA ASP A 83 -13.43 -9.97 11.56
C ASP A 83 -14.06 -8.97 12.55
N VAL A 84 -13.30 -8.01 13.06
CA VAL A 84 -13.69 -7.09 14.14
C VAL A 84 -13.88 -5.66 13.63
N GLN A 85 -13.04 -5.21 12.70
CA GLN A 85 -12.99 -3.81 12.26
C GLN A 85 -12.58 -3.67 10.79
N SER A 86 -13.29 -2.80 10.07
CA SER A 86 -12.90 -2.39 8.72
C SER A 86 -11.80 -1.34 8.74
N VAL A 87 -10.98 -1.29 7.69
CA VAL A 87 -9.99 -0.21 7.54
C VAL A 87 -10.69 1.14 7.40
N ALA A 88 -11.89 1.18 6.80
CA ALA A 88 -12.66 2.41 6.62
C ALA A 88 -13.12 3.01 7.96
N GLU A 89 -13.51 2.18 8.93
CA GLU A 89 -13.88 2.61 10.28
C GLU A 89 -12.75 3.33 11.01
N CYS A 90 -11.50 3.00 10.69
CA CYS A 90 -10.33 3.63 11.29
C CYS A 90 -10.07 5.06 10.80
N LEU A 91 -10.64 5.43 9.64
CA LEU A 91 -10.33 6.69 8.96
C LEU A 91 -10.76 7.91 9.79
N GLY A 92 -11.91 7.81 10.47
CA GLY A 92 -12.41 8.86 11.36
C GLY A 92 -11.43 9.18 12.50
N GLY A 93 -10.79 8.15 13.06
CA GLY A 93 -9.76 8.30 14.09
C GLY A 93 -8.54 9.08 13.58
N THR A 94 -8.10 8.82 12.34
CA THR A 94 -6.98 9.55 11.73
C THR A 94 -7.32 11.01 11.43
N TYR A 95 -8.54 11.32 10.95
CA TYR A 95 -8.97 12.71 10.81
C TYR A 95 -9.05 13.41 12.17
N HIS A 96 -9.53 12.73 13.21
CA HIS A 96 -9.55 13.27 14.57
C HIS A 96 -8.14 13.58 15.07
N GLU A 97 -7.18 12.67 14.89
CA GLU A 97 -5.78 12.88 15.26
C GLU A 97 -5.17 14.10 14.56
N ILE A 98 -5.43 14.28 13.26
CA ILE A 98 -4.88 15.42 12.52
C ILE A 98 -5.53 16.74 12.99
N THR A 99 -6.84 16.74 13.26
CA THR A 99 -7.56 17.94 13.70
C THR A 99 -7.21 18.38 15.12
N SER A 100 -6.95 17.45 16.03
CA SER A 100 -6.67 17.74 17.45
C SER A 100 -5.18 17.73 17.82
N GLY A 101 -4.34 16.96 17.11
CA GLY A 101 -2.95 16.73 17.47
C GLY A 101 -2.01 17.88 17.12
N ASP A 102 -1.22 18.36 18.07
CA ASP A 102 -0.33 19.50 17.88
C ASP A 102 0.88 19.19 17.00
N ALA A 103 1.42 17.98 17.09
CA ALA A 103 2.56 17.54 16.28
C ALA A 103 2.26 17.56 14.77
N VAL A 104 0.99 17.34 14.41
CA VAL A 104 0.48 17.29 13.03
C VAL A 104 -0.33 18.53 12.64
N GLY A 105 -0.33 19.57 13.49
CA GLY A 105 -1.06 20.81 13.29
C GLY A 105 -0.93 21.47 11.90
N PRO A 106 0.26 21.47 11.25
CA PRO A 106 0.42 22.02 9.90
C PRO A 106 -0.41 21.33 8.81
N LEU A 107 -0.95 20.13 9.05
CA LEU A 107 -1.83 19.43 8.12
C LEU A 107 -3.29 19.91 8.23
N ARG A 108 -3.69 20.51 9.36
CA ARG A 108 -5.09 20.93 9.62
C ARG A 108 -5.70 21.79 8.50
N PRO A 109 -5.01 22.81 7.96
CA PRO A 109 -5.60 23.63 6.89
C PRO A 109 -5.90 22.83 5.62
N MET A 110 -5.14 21.77 5.36
CA MET A 110 -5.28 20.95 4.16
C MET A 110 -6.50 20.02 4.26
N ILE A 111 -6.76 19.46 5.44
CA ILE A 111 -7.88 18.53 5.66
C ILE A 111 -9.19 19.21 6.05
N ALA A 112 -9.18 20.52 6.37
CA ALA A 112 -10.33 21.22 6.94
C ALA A 112 -11.62 21.08 6.13
N LYS A 113 -11.53 21.16 4.80
CA LYS A 113 -12.70 21.00 3.92
C LYS A 113 -13.24 19.57 3.95
N ALA A 114 -12.37 18.56 3.93
CA ALA A 114 -12.77 17.16 3.99
C ALA A 114 -13.40 16.84 5.36
N ALA A 115 -12.83 17.36 6.45
CA ALA A 115 -13.35 17.16 7.81
C ALA A 115 -14.72 17.84 8.05
N ALA A 116 -15.06 18.88 7.28
CA ALA A 116 -16.34 19.57 7.37
C ALA A 116 -17.41 19.03 6.41
N ALA A 117 -17.05 18.11 5.50
CA ALA A 117 -17.98 17.55 4.53
C ALA A 117 -19.02 16.65 5.21
N ASN A 118 -20.25 16.64 4.70
CA ASN A 118 -21.23 15.62 5.09
C ASN A 118 -20.84 14.25 4.50
N ALA A 119 -21.51 13.17 4.94
CA ALA A 119 -21.13 11.81 4.56
C ALA A 119 -21.14 11.55 3.04
N ASP A 120 -22.16 12.01 2.32
CA ASP A 120 -22.28 11.78 0.87
C ASP A 120 -21.24 12.61 0.09
N GLU A 121 -20.98 13.86 0.52
CA GLU A 121 -19.92 14.71 -0.04
C GLU A 121 -18.53 14.14 0.23
N PHE A 122 -18.29 13.63 1.43
CA PHE A 122 -17.03 13.01 1.81
C PHE A 122 -16.77 11.77 0.95
N LEU A 123 -17.76 10.89 0.82
CA LEU A 123 -17.68 9.69 -0.02
C LEU A 123 -17.38 10.05 -1.48
N ASP A 124 -18.12 11.00 -2.05
CA ASP A 124 -17.93 11.40 -3.44
C ASP A 124 -16.53 12.03 -3.68
N HIS A 125 -16.05 12.86 -2.76
CA HIS A 125 -14.71 13.45 -2.85
C HIS A 125 -13.60 12.41 -2.67
N LEU A 126 -13.71 11.50 -1.70
CA LEU A 126 -12.76 10.42 -1.47
C LEU A 126 -12.66 9.52 -2.72
N CYS A 127 -13.78 9.08 -3.26
CA CYS A 127 -13.81 8.30 -4.51
C CYS A 127 -13.23 9.09 -5.69
N GLY A 128 -13.47 10.40 -5.73
CA GLY A 128 -12.87 11.29 -6.71
C GLY A 128 -11.35 11.38 -6.64
N ASP A 129 -10.79 11.35 -5.44
CA ASP A 129 -9.34 11.32 -5.22
C ASP A 129 -8.74 9.95 -5.55
N LEU A 130 -9.41 8.86 -5.15
CA LEU A 130 -9.03 7.48 -5.46
C LEU A 130 -8.93 7.24 -6.97
N LEU A 131 -9.94 7.69 -7.74
CA LEU A 131 -9.96 7.58 -9.20
C LEU A 131 -8.80 8.32 -9.89
N LYS A 132 -8.20 9.31 -9.22
CA LYS A 132 -7.06 10.08 -9.74
C LYS A 132 -5.70 9.56 -9.24
N GLY A 133 -5.67 8.53 -8.40
CA GLY A 133 -4.45 8.01 -7.80
C GLY A 133 -3.92 8.84 -6.62
N GLY A 134 -4.78 9.59 -5.92
CA GLY A 134 -4.43 10.26 -4.67
C GLY A 134 -3.67 11.59 -4.77
N PRO A 135 -3.96 12.50 -5.73
CA PRO A 135 -3.29 13.79 -5.79
C PRO A 135 -3.71 14.74 -4.65
N ASP A 136 -4.85 14.52 -3.98
CA ASP A 136 -5.37 15.41 -2.94
C ASP A 136 -4.85 15.00 -1.54
N PRO A 137 -3.94 15.79 -0.94
CA PRO A 137 -3.40 15.49 0.39
C PRO A 137 -4.45 15.55 1.50
N ALA A 138 -5.63 16.15 1.27
CA ALA A 138 -6.74 16.12 2.21
C ALA A 138 -7.30 14.70 2.42
N PHE A 139 -7.07 13.79 1.48
CA PHE A 139 -7.52 12.40 1.51
C PHE A 139 -6.34 11.42 1.53
N CYS A 140 -5.33 11.59 0.68
CA CYS A 140 -4.26 10.60 0.55
C CYS A 140 -3.36 10.50 1.78
N VAL A 141 -3.19 11.60 2.54
CA VAL A 141 -2.45 11.57 3.81
C VAL A 141 -3.23 10.82 4.89
N PRO A 142 -4.49 11.17 5.22
CA PRO A 142 -5.30 10.40 6.15
C PRO A 142 -5.46 8.92 5.77
N VAL A 143 -5.70 8.60 4.50
CA VAL A 143 -5.87 7.21 4.04
C VAL A 143 -4.61 6.39 4.28
N ASN A 144 -3.43 6.89 3.90
CA ASN A 144 -2.19 6.12 4.09
C ASN A 144 -1.81 6.01 5.58
N ALA A 145 -2.03 7.05 6.38
CA ALA A 145 -1.81 6.99 7.83
C ALA A 145 -2.78 6.03 8.54
N CYS A 146 -4.04 6.00 8.10
CA CYS A 146 -5.05 5.05 8.56
C CYS A 146 -4.61 3.61 8.29
N ILE A 147 -4.12 3.32 7.08
CA ILE A 147 -3.61 2.00 6.71
C ILE A 147 -2.41 1.60 7.54
N ASP A 148 -1.48 2.52 7.82
CA ASP A 148 -0.31 2.25 8.65
C ASP A 148 -0.69 1.93 10.09
N SER A 149 -1.59 2.72 10.66
CA SER A 149 -2.13 2.48 12.01
C SER A 149 -2.88 1.16 12.09
N PHE A 150 -3.70 0.83 11.08
CA PHE A 150 -4.39 -0.45 11.00
C PHE A 150 -3.40 -1.62 10.89
N ALA A 151 -2.38 -1.49 10.02
CA ALA A 151 -1.37 -2.51 9.84
C ALA A 151 -0.55 -2.77 11.11
N VAL A 152 -0.15 -1.72 11.83
CA VAL A 152 0.59 -1.87 13.10
C VAL A 152 -0.27 -2.57 14.15
N ARG A 153 -1.55 -2.20 14.28
CA ARG A 153 -2.47 -2.82 15.26
C ARG A 153 -2.74 -4.29 14.97
N ASN A 154 -2.75 -4.67 13.70
CA ASN A 154 -3.08 -6.03 13.24
C ASN A 154 -1.86 -6.82 12.76
N ASP A 155 -0.64 -6.35 13.07
CA ASP A 155 0.64 -6.98 12.73
C ASP A 155 0.89 -7.21 11.22
N LEU A 156 0.23 -6.43 10.37
CA LEU A 156 0.27 -6.57 8.90
C LEU A 156 1.52 -5.91 8.30
N THR A 157 1.85 -6.33 7.08
CA THR A 157 2.86 -5.64 6.26
C THR A 157 2.22 -4.68 5.27
N VAL A 158 2.76 -3.48 5.09
CA VAL A 158 2.21 -2.49 4.15
C VAL A 158 2.98 -2.49 2.83
N ALA A 159 2.28 -2.62 1.71
CA ALA A 159 2.88 -2.45 0.38
C ALA A 159 2.97 -0.96 -0.02
N ARG A 160 4.13 -0.55 -0.51
CA ARG A 160 4.43 0.81 -0.97
C ARG A 160 5.07 0.82 -2.35
N ALA A 161 4.73 1.83 -3.14
CA ALA A 161 5.49 2.18 -4.35
C ALA A 161 6.84 2.83 -4.02
N VAL A 162 7.68 2.97 -5.04
CA VAL A 162 8.89 3.81 -4.94
C VAL A 162 8.49 5.26 -4.69
N PRO A 163 9.13 5.97 -3.74
CA PRO A 163 8.85 7.37 -3.45
C PRO A 163 8.92 8.28 -4.67
N SER A 164 7.83 9.00 -4.96
CA SER A 164 7.76 9.96 -6.06
C SER A 164 7.55 11.41 -5.58
N SER A 165 6.78 11.60 -4.52
CA SER A 165 6.48 12.92 -3.95
C SER A 165 7.53 13.41 -2.93
N ILE A 166 7.47 14.69 -2.56
CA ILE A 166 8.36 15.26 -1.52
C ILE A 166 8.12 14.57 -0.18
N ALA A 167 6.85 14.39 0.21
CA ALA A 167 6.50 13.70 1.46
C ALA A 167 7.04 12.27 1.47
N GLN A 168 6.82 11.50 0.41
CA GLN A 168 7.32 10.12 0.31
C GLN A 168 8.85 10.05 0.32
N LYS A 169 9.54 11.02 -0.30
CA LYS A 169 11.01 11.10 -0.22
C LYS A 169 11.47 11.35 1.22
N THR A 170 10.80 12.23 1.95
CA THR A 170 11.06 12.43 3.39
C THR A 170 10.74 11.19 4.21
N GLU A 171 9.63 10.48 3.91
CA GLU A 171 9.27 9.19 4.52
C GLU A 171 10.37 8.15 4.30
N SER A 172 10.94 8.08 3.09
CA SER A 172 11.98 7.10 2.75
C SER A 172 13.27 7.25 3.56
N LEU A 173 13.54 8.45 4.11
CA LEU A 173 14.66 8.69 5.02
C LEU A 173 14.44 8.09 6.41
N MET A 174 13.20 7.73 6.76
CA MET A 174 12.84 7.09 8.03
C MET A 174 12.83 5.56 7.92
N LEU A 175 12.97 5.02 6.71
CA LEU A 175 12.94 3.59 6.47
C LEU A 175 14.29 2.94 6.79
N ARG A 176 14.24 1.81 7.50
CA ARG A 176 15.41 0.96 7.74
C ARG A 176 15.25 -0.33 6.96
N ARG A 177 16.18 -0.61 6.05
CA ARG A 177 16.15 -1.83 5.22
C ARG A 177 16.43 -3.07 6.05
N CYS A 178 15.62 -4.10 5.86
CA CYS A 178 15.80 -5.43 6.46
C CYS A 178 16.48 -6.37 5.46
N PHE A 179 15.78 -6.67 4.36
CA PHE A 179 16.23 -7.58 3.30
C PHE A 179 15.47 -7.28 2.00
N ALA A 180 15.86 -7.92 0.90
CA ALA A 180 15.17 -7.79 -0.38
C ALA A 180 15.24 -9.09 -1.17
N PHE A 181 14.26 -9.29 -2.05
CA PHE A 181 14.23 -10.37 -3.02
C PHE A 181 13.60 -9.89 -4.32
N VAL A 182 13.65 -10.72 -5.36
CA VAL A 182 13.04 -10.44 -6.66
C VAL A 182 11.98 -11.50 -6.94
N MET A 183 10.86 -11.09 -7.53
CA MET A 183 9.84 -12.02 -7.98
C MET A 183 9.19 -11.57 -9.30
N PRO A 184 8.66 -12.50 -10.09
CA PRO A 184 7.85 -12.17 -11.26
C PRO A 184 6.46 -11.68 -10.84
N ILE A 185 5.86 -10.85 -11.67
CA ILE A 185 4.47 -10.37 -11.54
C ILE A 185 3.80 -10.33 -12.92
N LEU A 186 2.47 -10.22 -12.91
CA LEU A 186 1.68 -9.91 -14.09
C LEU A 186 1.17 -8.46 -14.00
N LYS A 187 1.54 -7.64 -14.97
CA LYS A 187 0.99 -6.30 -15.19
C LYS A 187 -0.22 -6.37 -16.09
N GLN A 188 -1.16 -5.45 -15.87
CA GLN A 188 -2.40 -5.34 -16.66
C GLN A 188 -3.22 -6.64 -16.68
N ALA A 189 -3.10 -7.45 -15.62
CA ALA A 189 -3.84 -8.69 -15.48
C ALA A 189 -5.18 -8.46 -14.77
N SER A 190 -6.24 -9.13 -15.24
CA SER A 190 -7.53 -9.17 -14.55
C SER A 190 -7.42 -9.95 -13.23
N GLY A 191 -8.41 -9.78 -12.34
CA GLY A 191 -8.48 -10.55 -11.10
C GLY A 191 -8.53 -12.06 -11.35
N HIS A 192 -9.26 -12.54 -12.38
CA HIS A 192 -9.27 -13.96 -12.74
C HIS A 192 -7.90 -14.47 -13.15
N ARG A 193 -7.15 -13.67 -13.92
CA ARG A 193 -5.81 -14.06 -14.35
C ARG A 193 -4.87 -14.18 -13.15
N ILE A 194 -4.87 -13.19 -12.26
CA ILE A 194 -4.08 -13.24 -11.02
C ILE A 194 -4.45 -14.47 -10.19
N LEU A 195 -5.74 -14.79 -10.02
CA LEU A 195 -6.19 -16.00 -9.31
C LEU A 195 -5.70 -17.30 -9.95
N SER A 196 -5.84 -17.41 -11.27
CA SER A 196 -5.35 -18.58 -12.01
C SER A 196 -3.85 -18.76 -11.81
N THR A 197 -3.07 -17.68 -11.90
CA THR A 197 -1.63 -17.69 -11.66
C THR A 197 -1.28 -18.05 -10.21
N ARG A 198 -2.02 -17.53 -9.22
CA ARG A 198 -1.84 -17.90 -7.80
C ARG A 198 -2.02 -19.41 -7.60
N ARG A 199 -3.04 -20.00 -8.21
CA ARG A 199 -3.31 -21.45 -8.11
C ARG A 199 -2.20 -22.27 -8.79
N ALA A 200 -1.75 -21.83 -9.96
CA ALA A 200 -0.69 -22.51 -10.71
C ALA A 200 0.70 -22.45 -10.03
N LEU A 201 0.94 -21.41 -9.22
CA LEU A 201 2.17 -21.18 -8.45
C LEU A 201 2.02 -21.47 -6.96
N LEU A 202 0.94 -22.13 -6.54
CA LEU A 202 0.61 -22.28 -5.12
C LEU A 202 1.74 -22.91 -4.29
N PRO A 203 2.44 -23.98 -4.74
CA PRO A 203 3.53 -24.57 -3.95
C PRO A 203 4.69 -23.58 -3.71
N GLU A 204 5.12 -22.87 -4.75
CA GLU A 204 6.23 -21.92 -4.69
C GLU A 204 5.86 -20.66 -3.89
N LEU A 205 4.65 -20.14 -4.09
CA LEU A 205 4.12 -19.03 -3.31
C LEU A 205 4.01 -19.39 -1.83
N SER A 206 3.47 -20.57 -1.50
CA SER A 206 3.33 -21.02 -0.11
C SER A 206 4.69 -21.13 0.57
N ARG A 207 5.69 -21.71 -0.12
CA ARG A 207 7.06 -21.79 0.40
C ARG A 207 7.65 -20.41 0.65
N LEU A 208 7.51 -19.50 -0.31
CA LEU A 208 8.02 -18.13 -0.17
C LEU A 208 7.35 -17.38 0.98
N ARG A 209 6.02 -17.50 1.14
CA ARG A 209 5.25 -16.86 2.22
C ARG A 209 5.69 -17.31 3.60
N VAL A 210 5.86 -18.62 3.82
CA VAL A 210 6.32 -19.17 5.11
C VAL A 210 7.69 -18.61 5.48
N ILE A 211 8.63 -18.61 4.54
CA ILE A 211 9.99 -18.09 4.77
C ILE A 211 9.95 -16.58 5.02
N LEU A 212 9.11 -15.85 4.27
CA LEU A 212 8.96 -14.41 4.41
C LEU A 212 8.35 -14.01 5.77
N ALA A 213 7.30 -14.72 6.21
CA ALA A 213 6.68 -14.52 7.52
C ALA A 213 7.67 -14.81 8.65
N ALA A 214 8.47 -15.88 8.53
CA ALA A 214 9.54 -16.20 9.48
C ALA A 214 10.64 -15.13 9.50
N ALA A 215 11.06 -14.63 8.34
CA ALA A 215 12.07 -13.57 8.21
C ALA A 215 11.59 -12.23 8.83
N ILE A 216 10.33 -11.85 8.60
CA ILE A 216 9.71 -10.66 9.21
C ILE A 216 9.63 -10.82 10.74
N SER A 217 9.17 -11.98 11.21
CA SER A 217 9.05 -12.26 12.65
C SER A 217 10.40 -12.24 13.37
N ALA A 218 11.42 -12.88 12.77
CA ALA A 218 12.78 -12.89 13.33
C ALA A 218 13.36 -11.47 13.43
N TRP A 219 13.15 -10.64 12.42
CA TRP A 219 13.61 -9.25 12.41
C TRP A 219 12.97 -8.42 13.53
N ARG A 220 11.66 -8.56 13.75
CA ARG A 220 10.93 -7.84 14.80
C ARG A 220 11.45 -8.17 16.21
N VAL A 221 11.97 -9.38 16.44
CA VAL A 221 12.49 -9.81 17.74
C VAL A 221 13.94 -9.40 17.94
N GLN A 222 14.79 -9.56 16.92
CA GLN A 222 16.24 -9.45 17.10
C GLN A 222 16.77 -8.01 16.98
N GLU A 223 16.02 -7.10 16.36
CA GLU A 223 16.46 -5.73 16.00
C GLU A 223 17.86 -5.67 15.32
N THR A 224 18.34 -6.80 14.81
CA THR A 224 19.64 -6.92 14.14
C THR A 224 19.59 -6.18 12.82
N LEU A 225 20.75 -5.75 12.31
CA LEU A 225 20.85 -5.04 11.04
C LEU A 225 20.83 -5.97 9.82
N ARG A 226 20.90 -7.29 10.01
CA ARG A 226 21.00 -8.27 8.92
C ARG A 226 20.24 -9.54 9.26
N LEU A 227 19.61 -10.12 8.23
CA LEU A 227 19.02 -11.45 8.30
C LEU A 227 20.11 -12.50 8.46
N GLU A 228 19.85 -13.54 9.26
CA GLU A 228 20.75 -14.68 9.40
C GLU A 228 21.06 -15.32 8.03
N PRO A 229 22.31 -15.72 7.75
CA PRO A 229 22.70 -16.23 6.42
C PRO A 229 21.85 -17.42 5.95
N THR A 230 21.46 -18.31 6.86
CA THR A 230 20.60 -19.46 6.56
C THR A 230 19.22 -19.04 6.08
N MET A 231 18.60 -18.04 6.74
CA MET A 231 17.31 -17.49 6.35
C MET A 231 17.42 -16.70 5.04
N ALA A 232 18.52 -15.96 4.84
CA ALA A 232 18.77 -15.21 3.62
C ALA A 232 18.88 -16.13 2.40
N ASN A 233 19.63 -17.24 2.52
CA ASN A 233 19.75 -18.25 1.48
C ASN A 233 18.40 -18.94 1.22
N ALA A 234 17.65 -19.30 2.27
CA ALA A 234 16.33 -19.92 2.10
C ALA A 234 15.34 -19.01 1.35
N LEU A 235 15.37 -17.69 1.64
CA LEU A 235 14.55 -16.70 0.94
C LEU A 235 14.94 -16.58 -0.53
N ASP A 236 16.24 -16.49 -0.82
CA ASP A 236 16.75 -16.43 -2.20
C ASP A 236 16.38 -17.68 -3.00
N ASP A 237 16.56 -18.87 -2.43
CA ASP A 237 16.19 -20.15 -3.04
C ASP A 237 14.68 -20.23 -3.34
N ALA A 238 13.83 -19.77 -2.42
CA ALA A 238 12.39 -19.76 -2.63
C ALA A 238 11.96 -18.77 -3.71
N ALA A 239 12.56 -17.58 -3.74
CA ALA A 239 12.31 -16.58 -4.78
C ALA A 239 12.77 -17.05 -6.17
N LYS A 240 13.92 -17.72 -6.25
CA LYS A 240 14.43 -18.36 -7.47
C LYS A 240 13.52 -19.50 -7.94
N ALA A 241 13.05 -20.35 -7.03
CA ALA A 241 12.11 -21.42 -7.36
C ALA A 241 10.79 -20.87 -7.93
N LEU A 242 10.21 -19.84 -7.30
CA LEU A 242 9.03 -19.15 -7.81
C LEU A 242 9.27 -18.59 -9.22
N THR A 243 10.43 -17.96 -9.43
CA THR A 243 10.78 -17.38 -10.73
C THR A 243 10.93 -18.46 -11.81
N ALA A 244 11.64 -19.55 -11.52
CA ALA A 244 11.81 -20.66 -12.44
C ALA A 244 10.46 -21.28 -12.82
N ARG A 245 9.56 -21.46 -11.84
CA ARG A 245 8.22 -21.98 -12.10
C ARG A 245 7.37 -21.04 -12.94
N PHE A 246 7.39 -19.74 -12.63
CA PHE A 246 6.67 -18.74 -13.42
C PHE A 246 7.11 -18.75 -14.88
N GLU A 247 8.41 -18.86 -15.14
CA GLU A 247 8.96 -18.90 -16.50
C GLU A 247 8.54 -20.17 -17.26
N GLN A 248 8.46 -21.32 -16.59
CA GLN A 248 7.91 -22.55 -17.19
C GLN A 248 6.44 -22.38 -17.59
N LEU A 249 5.67 -21.62 -16.82
CA LEU A 249 4.23 -21.42 -17.03
C LEU A 249 3.91 -20.17 -17.85
N LYS A 250 4.92 -19.42 -18.29
CA LYS A 250 4.75 -18.09 -18.88
C LYS A 250 3.83 -18.08 -20.09
N SER A 251 3.90 -19.10 -20.95
CA SER A 251 3.00 -19.27 -22.09
C SER A 251 1.54 -19.37 -21.69
N ASP A 252 1.25 -19.84 -20.48
CA ASP A 252 -0.11 -20.13 -20.03
C ASP A 252 -0.65 -18.99 -19.17
N VAL A 253 0.22 -18.35 -18.36
CA VAL A 253 -0.18 -17.31 -17.41
C VAL A 253 0.02 -15.88 -17.90
N ALA A 254 0.94 -15.65 -18.84
CA ALA A 254 1.28 -14.30 -19.32
C ALA A 254 0.97 -14.09 -20.81
N SER A 255 0.38 -15.08 -21.50
CA SER A 255 -0.03 -14.93 -22.89
C SER A 255 -1.46 -14.41 -23.03
N GLY A 256 -1.72 -13.79 -24.18
CA GLY A 256 -3.04 -13.30 -24.54
C GLY A 256 -3.42 -12.00 -23.84
N ASP A 257 -4.71 -11.70 -23.97
CA ASP A 257 -5.33 -10.53 -23.36
C ASP A 257 -6.10 -10.94 -22.10
N ASP A 258 -6.31 -9.98 -21.20
CA ASP A 258 -7.16 -10.14 -20.02
C ASP A 258 -8.65 -10.12 -20.41
N ASP A 259 -9.53 -10.31 -19.42
CA ASP A 259 -10.99 -10.31 -19.64
C ASP A 259 -11.53 -8.95 -20.11
N GLU A 260 -10.72 -7.88 -20.07
CA GLU A 260 -11.02 -6.53 -20.55
C GLU A 260 -10.33 -6.23 -21.90
N GLY A 261 -9.72 -7.23 -22.55
CA GLY A 261 -9.04 -7.09 -23.83
C GLY A 261 -7.69 -6.37 -23.75
N ARG A 262 -7.08 -6.27 -22.56
CA ARG A 262 -5.75 -5.67 -22.37
C ARG A 262 -4.68 -6.73 -22.42
N ARG A 263 -3.61 -6.44 -23.15
CA ARG A 263 -2.46 -7.34 -23.24
C ARG A 263 -1.82 -7.55 -21.87
N ILE A 264 -1.72 -8.80 -21.42
CA ILE A 264 -1.01 -9.12 -20.19
C ILE A 264 0.49 -8.96 -20.43
N ILE A 265 1.18 -8.33 -19.47
CA ILE A 265 2.63 -8.09 -19.54
C ILE A 265 3.28 -8.74 -18.32
N ASP A 266 4.17 -9.71 -18.54
CA ASP A 266 5.04 -10.17 -17.46
C ASP A 266 6.10 -9.12 -17.12
N ALA A 267 6.41 -9.00 -15.84
CA ALA A 267 7.46 -8.12 -15.36
C ALA A 267 8.11 -8.70 -14.11
N TYR A 268 9.24 -8.11 -13.73
CA TYR A 268 9.96 -8.46 -12.52
C TYR A 268 9.98 -7.28 -11.57
N VAL A 269 9.86 -7.56 -10.27
CA VAL A 269 9.92 -6.55 -9.22
C VAL A 269 10.97 -6.91 -8.18
N SER A 270 11.67 -5.90 -7.70
CA SER A 270 12.41 -6.00 -6.44
C SER A 270 11.46 -5.62 -5.30
N VAL A 271 11.30 -6.53 -4.35
CA VAL A 271 10.57 -6.32 -3.11
C VAL A 271 11.60 -6.09 -2.01
N THR A 272 11.64 -4.90 -1.46
CA THR A 272 12.52 -4.57 -0.33
C THR A 272 11.69 -4.44 0.93
N VAL A 273 11.94 -5.33 1.90
CA VAL A 273 11.32 -5.28 3.22
C VAL A 273 12.09 -4.30 4.08
N MET A 274 11.36 -3.40 4.72
CA MET A 274 11.86 -2.32 5.55
C MET A 274 10.99 -2.18 6.81
N THR A 275 11.53 -1.49 7.82
CA THR A 275 10.75 -1.01 8.97
C THR A 275 10.65 0.50 8.95
N ALA A 276 9.52 1.04 9.41
CA ALA A 276 9.25 2.47 9.55
C ALA A 276 8.66 2.77 10.94
N PRO A 277 8.79 4.02 11.43
CA PRO A 277 7.92 4.50 12.50
C PRO A 277 6.44 4.39 12.09
N PRO A 278 5.52 4.05 13.01
CA PRO A 278 4.10 3.86 12.72
C PRO A 278 3.40 5.12 12.19
N ASP A 279 3.95 6.31 12.48
CA ASP A 279 3.45 7.62 12.09
C ASP A 279 4.31 8.29 10.99
N ALA A 280 5.12 7.52 10.26
CA ALA A 280 6.04 8.03 9.24
C ALA A 280 5.32 8.88 8.16
N VAL A 281 4.11 8.47 7.75
CA VAL A 281 3.28 9.22 6.80
C VAL A 281 2.87 10.59 7.34
N LEU A 282 2.43 10.66 8.60
CA LEU A 282 2.02 11.93 9.22
C LEU A 282 3.21 12.87 9.43
N ARG A 283 4.35 12.34 9.90
CA ARG A 283 5.59 13.13 10.09
C ARG A 283 6.12 13.69 8.78
N SER A 284 6.21 12.84 7.77
CA SER A 284 6.74 13.23 6.45
C SER A 284 5.82 14.23 5.75
N SER A 285 4.50 14.03 5.80
CA SER A 285 3.50 14.96 5.28
C SER A 285 3.53 16.29 6.03
N THR A 286 3.66 16.26 7.36
CA THR A 286 3.79 17.49 8.18
C THR A 286 5.04 18.29 7.78
N HIS A 287 6.17 17.60 7.55
CA HIS A 287 7.39 18.24 7.09
C HIS A 287 7.22 18.88 5.69
N ALA A 288 6.53 18.18 4.78
CA ALA A 288 6.20 18.70 3.46
C ALA A 288 5.28 19.93 3.54
N ALA A 289 4.24 19.88 4.37
CA ALA A 289 3.30 21.00 4.58
C ALA A 289 4.01 22.24 5.15
N LYS A 290 4.86 22.08 6.17
CA LYS A 290 5.70 23.16 6.71
C LYS A 290 6.61 23.77 5.63
N SER A 291 7.17 22.93 4.76
CA SER A 291 8.06 23.38 3.68
C SER A 291 7.30 24.12 2.58
N ALA A 292 6.08 23.71 2.26
CA ALA A 292 5.21 24.40 1.32
C ALA A 292 4.74 25.77 1.87
N ALA A 293 4.36 25.83 3.14
CA ALA A 293 3.93 27.07 3.80
C ALA A 293 5.06 28.14 3.83
N LYS A 294 6.31 27.73 4.05
CA LYS A 294 7.48 28.62 3.99
C LYS A 294 7.79 29.15 2.59
N ARG A 295 7.28 28.50 1.54
CA ARG A 295 7.48 28.88 0.14
C ARG A 295 6.33 29.70 -0.44
N ALA A 296 5.30 30.03 0.36
CA ALA A 296 4.26 30.96 -0.05
C ALA A 296 4.90 32.33 -0.36
N PRO A 297 4.70 32.91 -1.56
CA PRO A 297 5.46 34.05 -2.01
C PRO A 297 5.07 35.31 -1.25
N VAL A 298 6.03 35.90 -0.54
CA VAL A 298 6.05 37.34 -0.30
C VAL A 298 6.55 37.97 -1.60
N GLY A 299 5.62 38.44 -2.44
CA GLY A 299 5.92 39.33 -3.56
C GLY A 299 6.59 38.68 -4.78
N ALA A 300 6.24 39.19 -5.95
CA ALA A 300 6.74 38.75 -7.25
C ALA A 300 8.25 38.99 -7.41
N GLY A 301 8.94 38.03 -8.03
CA GLY A 301 10.23 38.24 -8.68
C GLY A 301 11.44 37.72 -7.91
N ALA A 302 11.81 36.45 -8.13
CA ALA A 302 13.20 36.02 -8.33
C ALA A 302 13.30 34.52 -8.60
N SER A 303 13.94 34.20 -9.72
CA SER A 303 14.72 33.02 -10.09
C SER A 303 14.58 31.73 -9.26
N ARG A 304 14.17 30.64 -9.95
CA ARG A 304 14.22 29.26 -9.45
C ARG A 304 15.68 28.83 -9.22
N SER A 305 16.10 28.78 -7.96
CA SER A 305 17.28 28.03 -7.53
C SER A 305 16.89 26.60 -7.13
N THR A 306 17.36 25.62 -7.89
CA THR A 306 17.26 24.18 -7.62
C THR A 306 18.30 23.75 -6.59
N ALA A 307 18.19 24.23 -5.34
CA ALA A 307 18.99 23.69 -4.25
C ALA A 307 18.32 22.43 -3.68
N PRO A 308 19.08 21.33 -3.45
CA PRO A 308 18.55 20.16 -2.76
C PRO A 308 18.14 20.53 -1.33
N ILE A 309 16.97 20.06 -0.90
CA ILE A 309 16.46 20.25 0.45
C ILE A 309 17.34 19.40 1.39
N THR A 310 18.34 20.02 2.01
CA THR A 310 19.22 19.44 3.04
C THR A 310 18.62 19.60 4.43
N GLY A 311 17.34 19.26 4.58
CA GLY A 311 16.71 19.20 5.90
C GLY A 311 17.22 18.00 6.67
N SER A 312 17.74 18.21 7.88
CA SER A 312 18.04 17.12 8.81
C SER A 312 16.77 16.25 8.99
N PRO A 313 16.88 14.92 8.94
CA PRO A 313 15.72 14.04 9.10
C PRO A 313 15.04 14.34 10.45
N PRO A 314 13.70 14.31 10.51
CA PRO A 314 13.00 14.49 11.78
C PRO A 314 13.48 13.41 12.76
N LYS A 315 13.96 13.86 13.93
CA LYS A 315 14.46 13.00 14.99
C LYS A 315 13.33 12.06 15.43
N ALA A 316 13.55 10.76 15.41
CA ALA A 316 12.58 9.79 15.94
C ALA A 316 12.33 10.11 17.43
N PRO A 317 11.07 10.13 17.91
CA PRO A 317 10.80 10.19 19.32
C PRO A 317 11.28 8.90 19.97
N THR A 318 11.74 9.08 21.20
CA THR A 318 12.23 8.07 22.13
C THR A 318 11.12 7.30 22.85
N ASP A 319 9.86 7.38 22.38
CA ASP A 319 8.75 6.63 22.98
C ASP A 319 8.84 5.16 22.58
N ALA A 320 9.45 4.38 23.47
CA ALA A 320 9.86 2.99 23.31
C ALA A 320 8.71 1.96 23.30
N SER A 321 7.48 2.33 22.94
CA SER A 321 6.29 1.48 23.17
C SER A 321 5.48 1.07 21.95
N VAL A 322 5.72 1.65 20.77
CA VAL A 322 4.90 1.32 19.58
C VAL A 322 5.71 0.45 18.62
N ALA A 323 5.16 -0.72 18.29
CA ALA A 323 5.77 -1.65 17.36
C ALA A 323 6.06 -0.96 16.00
N PRO A 324 7.22 -1.22 15.39
CA PRO A 324 7.56 -0.62 14.10
C PRO A 324 6.64 -1.15 13.00
N LEU A 325 6.27 -0.28 12.07
CA LEU A 325 5.55 -0.65 10.87
C LEU A 325 6.47 -1.47 9.95
N THR A 326 5.99 -2.61 9.46
CA THR A 326 6.70 -3.39 8.43
C THR A 326 6.21 -2.96 7.05
N VAL A 327 7.14 -2.61 6.16
CA VAL A 327 6.84 -2.05 4.83
C VAL A 327 7.55 -2.86 3.75
N MET A 328 6.82 -3.21 2.69
CA MET A 328 7.36 -3.73 1.43
C MET A 328 7.40 -2.61 0.38
N VAL A 329 8.59 -2.09 0.10
CA VAL A 329 8.79 -1.16 -1.03
C VAL A 329 9.00 -1.97 -2.29
N ILE A 330 8.10 -1.79 -3.26
CA ILE A 330 8.04 -2.60 -4.47
C ILE A 330 8.45 -1.74 -5.67
N LYS A 331 9.52 -2.17 -6.35
CA LYS A 331 10.12 -1.46 -7.48
C LYS A 331 10.15 -2.36 -8.72
N MET A 332 9.65 -1.86 -9.84
CA MET A 332 9.81 -2.54 -11.13
C MET A 332 11.28 -2.60 -11.54
N LEU A 333 11.70 -3.76 -12.05
CA LEU A 333 13.02 -3.94 -12.65
C LEU A 333 12.93 -3.73 -14.17
N ASN A 334 13.90 -3.00 -14.71
CA ASN A 334 14.03 -2.78 -16.16
C ASN A 334 14.74 -3.92 -16.87
N VAL A 335 15.29 -4.88 -16.11
CA VAL A 335 16.07 -5.99 -16.61
C VAL A 335 15.56 -7.26 -15.95
N ARG A 336 15.52 -8.34 -16.72
CA ARG A 336 15.25 -9.67 -16.19
C ARG A 336 16.40 -10.07 -15.26
N PRO A 337 16.13 -10.57 -14.04
CA PRO A 337 17.19 -11.08 -13.18
C PRO A 337 17.88 -12.27 -13.87
N GLU A 338 19.21 -12.32 -13.77
CA GLU A 338 19.99 -13.52 -14.13
C GLU A 338 19.64 -14.61 -13.10
N LEU A 339 19.19 -15.78 -13.59
CA LEU A 339 18.79 -16.92 -12.76
C LEU A 339 19.99 -17.77 -12.35
#